data_AF-A0A932Z0X9-F1
#
_entry.id   AF-A0A932Z0X9-F1
#
_cell.length_a   1.000
_cell.length_b   1.000
_cell.length_c   1.000
_cell.angle_alpha   90.00
_cell.angle_beta   90.00
_cell.angle_gamma   90.00
#
_symmetry.space_group_name_H-M   'P 1'
#
loop_
_entity.id
_entity.type
_entity.pdbx_description
1 polymer ?
#
loop_
_entity_poly.entity_id
_entity_poly.type
_entity_poly.pdbx_seq_one_letter_code
_entity_poly.pdbx_strand_id
1 'polypeptide(L)'
;MVHIDKKMLEYLAELARIDITGMDEEKLAKDLEAILAYFEELKEVDTEGVEPMAGGTMEVNIVRDDEPTTNDQSFGAAQGKQPTTELIEAFPEREGDFLKVPPIFSD
;
A
#
# COMPACT_ATOMS: atom_id res chain seq x y z
N MET A 1 -7.68 25.66 -8.59
CA MET A 1 -8.49 24.78 -7.74
C MET A 1 -8.45 23.42 -8.37
N VAL A 2 -8.04 22.39 -7.62
CA VAL A 2 -8.04 21.02 -8.12
C VAL A 2 -9.49 20.61 -8.33
N HIS A 3 -9.81 20.17 -9.54
CA HIS A 3 -11.13 19.63 -9.86
C HIS A 3 -10.99 18.14 -10.14
N ILE A 4 -11.82 17.33 -9.52
CA ILE A 4 -11.83 15.88 -9.68
C ILE A 4 -13.13 15.49 -10.38
N ASP A 5 -13.00 15.17 -11.66
CA ASP A 5 -14.10 14.60 -12.42
C ASP A 5 -14.21 13.09 -12.19
N LYS A 6 -15.31 12.51 -12.66
CA LYS A 6 -15.58 11.08 -12.54
C LYS A 6 -14.45 10.21 -13.10
N LYS A 7 -13.88 10.59 -14.24
CA LYS A 7 -12.81 9.82 -14.90
C LYS A 7 -11.54 9.80 -14.04
N MET A 8 -11.21 10.93 -13.42
CA MET A 8 -10.09 11.02 -12.48
C MET A 8 -10.36 10.18 -11.22
N LEU A 9 -11.59 10.20 -10.71
CA LEU A 9 -11.97 9.39 -9.55
C LEU A 9 -11.85 7.89 -9.84
N GLU A 10 -12.38 7.43 -11.00
CA GLU A 10 -12.26 6.04 -11.46
C GLU A 10 -10.80 5.62 -11.63
N TYR A 11 -9.97 6.50 -12.21
CA TYR A 11 -8.53 6.26 -12.38
C TYR A 11 -7.81 6.10 -11.03
N LEU A 12 -8.09 6.97 -10.06
CA LEU A 12 -7.51 6.88 -8.72
C LEU A 12 -7.96 5.62 -7.99
N ALA A 13 -9.23 5.24 -8.13
CA ALA A 13 -9.78 4.02 -7.57
C ALA A 13 -9.11 2.77 -8.15
N GLU A 14 -8.87 2.75 -9.47
CA GLU A 14 -8.15 1.66 -10.14
C GLU A 14 -6.71 1.53 -9.64
N LEU A 15 -6.00 2.66 -9.51
CA LEU A 15 -4.62 2.68 -8.96
C LEU A 15 -4.58 2.15 -7.52
N ALA A 16 -5.57 2.51 -6.71
CA ALA A 16 -5.67 2.08 -5.32
C ALA A 16 -6.26 0.67 -5.14
N ARG A 17 -6.72 0.03 -6.23
CA ARG A 17 -7.45 -1.26 -6.20
C ARG A 17 -8.71 -1.22 -5.31
N ILE A 18 -9.43 -0.11 -5.33
CA ILE A 18 -10.67 0.09 -4.59
C ILE A 18 -11.83 0.03 -5.58
N ASP A 19 -12.77 -0.90 -5.36
CA ASP A 19 -14.05 -0.88 -6.08
C ASP A 19 -14.97 0.17 -5.46
N ILE A 20 -15.37 1.15 -6.26
CA ILE A 20 -16.26 2.25 -5.85
C ILE A 20 -17.70 2.05 -6.35
N THR A 21 -18.01 0.88 -6.92
CA THR A 21 -19.36 0.56 -7.41
C THR A 21 -20.39 0.69 -6.29
N GLY A 22 -21.43 1.50 -6.53
CA GLY A 22 -22.49 1.75 -5.55
C GLY A 22 -22.15 2.78 -4.48
N MET A 23 -20.95 3.38 -4.51
CA MET A 23 -20.63 4.55 -3.71
C MET A 23 -21.17 5.83 -4.36
N ASP A 24 -21.35 6.88 -3.56
CA ASP A 24 -21.69 8.21 -4.06
C ASP A 24 -20.42 8.89 -4.59
N GLU A 25 -20.19 8.75 -5.90
CA GLU A 25 -19.02 9.30 -6.59
C GLU A 25 -18.94 10.83 -6.50
N GLU A 26 -20.07 11.54 -6.54
CA GLU A 26 -20.08 13.00 -6.43
C GLU A 26 -19.64 13.44 -5.04
N LYS A 27 -20.11 12.74 -3.99
CA LYS A 27 -19.68 13.01 -2.63
C LYS A 27 -18.19 12.71 -2.46
N LEU A 28 -17.71 11.57 -2.95
CA LEU A 28 -16.28 11.21 -2.89
C LEU A 28 -15.39 12.24 -3.58
N ALA A 29 -15.79 12.70 -4.77
CA ALA A 29 -15.06 13.74 -5.49
C ALA A 29 -14.98 15.04 -4.67
N LYS A 30 -16.11 15.50 -4.11
CA LYS A 30 -16.15 16.71 -3.27
C LYS A 30 -15.31 16.58 -2.00
N ASP A 31 -15.39 15.44 -1.32
CA ASP A 31 -14.59 15.19 -0.12
C ASP A 31 -13.08 15.24 -0.44
N LEU A 32 -12.67 14.63 -1.56
CA LEU A 32 -11.27 14.66 -1.99
C LEU A 32 -10.81 16.04 -2.46
N GLU A 33 -11.66 16.79 -3.17
CA GLU A 33 -11.40 18.19 -3.53
C GLU A 33 -11.21 19.07 -2.29
N ALA A 34 -12.03 18.88 -1.25
CA ALA A 34 -11.91 19.61 0.01
C ALA A 34 -10.60 19.30 0.74
N ILE A 35 -10.19 18.02 0.77
CA ILE A 35 -8.90 17.61 1.35
C ILE A 35 -7.76 18.30 0.58
N LEU A 36 -7.73 18.20 -0.75
CA LEU A 36 -6.67 18.80 -1.55
C LEU A 36 -6.64 20.33 -1.45
N ALA A 37 -7.81 20.96 -1.33
CA ALA A 37 -7.90 22.40 -1.09
C ALA A 37 -7.25 22.80 0.23
N TYR A 38 -7.39 21.99 1.29
CA TYR A 38 -6.71 22.23 2.57
C TYR A 38 -5.18 22.11 2.44
N PHE A 39 -4.68 21.17 1.62
CA PHE A 39 -3.23 21.04 1.35
C PHE A 39 -2.62 22.25 0.61
N GLU A 40 -3.43 23.08 -0.05
CA GLU A 40 -2.93 24.29 -0.73
C GLU A 40 -2.30 25.29 0.24
N GLU A 41 -2.69 25.28 1.53
CA GLU A 41 -2.07 26.12 2.57
C GLU A 41 -0.56 25.89 2.69
N LEU A 42 -0.07 24.68 2.38
CA LEU A 42 1.36 24.37 2.42
C LEU A 42 2.19 25.13 1.36
N LYS A 43 1.55 25.63 0.29
CA LYS A 43 2.24 26.39 -0.77
C LYS A 43 2.61 27.80 -0.34
N GLU A 44 2.04 28.30 0.76
CA GLU A 44 2.37 29.62 1.30
C GLU A 44 3.74 29.65 1.99
N VAL A 45 4.28 28.46 2.32
CA VAL A 45 5.56 28.32 3.00
C VAL A 45 6.68 28.17 1.98
N ASP A 46 7.66 29.10 2.03
CA ASP A 46 8.86 29.00 1.22
C ASP A 46 9.75 27.85 1.71
N THR A 47 10.10 26.96 0.80
CA THR A 47 10.95 25.79 1.03
C THR A 47 12.20 25.81 0.15
N GLU A 48 12.52 26.95 -0.47
CA GLU A 48 13.74 27.11 -1.26
C GLU A 48 15.00 26.80 -0.41
N GLY A 49 15.82 25.87 -0.89
CA GLY A 49 17.03 25.43 -0.20
C GLY A 49 16.79 24.55 1.03
N VAL A 50 15.55 24.15 1.32
CA VAL A 50 15.23 23.18 2.38
C VAL A 50 15.25 21.77 1.80
N GLU A 51 16.18 20.94 2.29
CA GLU A 51 16.26 19.53 1.89
C GLU A 51 15.02 18.74 2.38
N PRO A 52 14.38 17.92 1.53
CA PRO A 52 13.27 17.06 1.94
C PRO A 52 13.69 16.05 3.02
N MET A 53 12.84 15.86 4.02
CA MET A 53 13.06 14.84 5.05
C MET A 53 12.56 13.47 4.58
N ALA A 54 13.47 12.56 4.23
CA ALA A 54 13.13 11.22 3.72
C ALA A 54 12.84 10.17 4.80
N GLY A 55 13.15 10.45 6.08
CA GLY A 55 12.93 9.53 7.19
C GLY A 55 13.11 10.17 8.56
N GLY A 56 12.61 9.51 9.62
CA GLY A 56 12.65 9.99 11.01
C GLY A 56 13.89 9.61 11.82
N THR A 57 14.88 8.96 11.20
CA THR A 57 16.10 8.46 11.87
C THR A 57 17.33 8.81 11.03
N MET A 58 18.53 8.49 11.54
CA MET A 58 19.78 8.79 10.84
C MET A 58 19.85 8.06 9.49
N GLU A 59 20.27 8.77 8.44
CA GLU A 59 20.52 8.21 7.12
C GLU A 59 21.82 7.40 7.11
N VAL A 60 21.73 6.16 7.58
CA VAL A 60 22.82 5.18 7.52
C VAL A 60 22.33 3.93 6.82
N ASN A 61 23.17 3.35 5.98
CA ASN A 61 22.87 2.07 5.34
C ASN A 61 22.86 0.96 6.40
N ILE A 62 21.68 0.49 6.78
CA ILE A 62 21.52 -0.69 7.62
C ILE A 62 21.44 -1.90 6.69
N VAL A 63 22.51 -2.68 6.64
CA VAL A 63 22.61 -3.90 5.82
C VAL A 63 22.38 -5.14 6.67
N ARG A 64 21.77 -6.16 6.08
CA ARG A 64 21.65 -7.51 6.66
C ARG A 64 22.82 -8.36 6.18
N ASP A 65 23.41 -9.16 7.07
CA ASP A 65 24.46 -10.13 6.72
C ASP A 65 23.97 -11.14 5.69
N ASP A 66 24.82 -11.53 4.74
CA ASP A 66 24.50 -12.51 3.70
C ASP A 66 24.69 -13.95 4.18
N GLU A 67 24.01 -14.30 5.27
CA GLU A 67 24.04 -15.63 5.86
C GLU A 67 22.65 -16.29 5.82
N PRO A 68 22.57 -17.62 5.63
CA PRO A 68 21.30 -18.34 5.68
C PRO A 68 20.77 -18.37 7.12
N THR A 69 19.60 -17.81 7.35
CA THR A 69 18.90 -17.96 8.63
C THR A 69 18.17 -19.30 8.65
N THR A 70 18.64 -20.25 9.46
CA THR A 70 18.05 -21.61 9.58
C THR A 70 16.69 -21.63 10.26
N ASN A 71 16.37 -20.53 10.93
CA ASN A 71 15.07 -20.29 11.52
C ASN A 71 14.50 -19.14 10.72
N ASP A 72 13.40 -19.38 10.04
CA ASP A 72 12.58 -18.33 9.46
C ASP A 72 11.98 -17.47 10.60
N GLN A 73 12.82 -16.61 11.13
CA GLN A 73 12.47 -15.54 12.06
C GLN A 73 12.29 -14.22 11.32
N SER A 74 12.66 -14.17 10.04
CA SER A 74 12.32 -13.10 9.10
C SER A 74 10.82 -13.00 8.85
N PHE A 75 10.11 -14.14 8.89
CA PHE A 75 8.65 -14.20 8.90
C PHE A 75 8.17 -14.97 10.14
N GLY A 76 8.40 -14.40 11.32
CA GLY A 76 7.58 -14.65 12.51
C GLY A 76 7.16 -16.10 12.75
N ALA A 77 8.08 -17.07 12.76
CA ALA A 77 7.80 -18.41 13.27
C ALA A 77 7.46 -18.35 14.76
N ALA A 78 6.21 -18.07 15.09
CA ALA A 78 5.68 -18.23 16.42
C ALA A 78 5.31 -19.70 16.59
N GLN A 79 5.94 -20.40 17.55
CA GLN A 79 5.48 -21.71 18.02
C GLN A 79 5.71 -22.92 17.09
N GLY A 80 6.89 -23.00 16.44
CA GLY A 80 7.43 -24.30 16.00
C GLY A 80 6.75 -24.97 14.80
N LYS A 81 5.88 -24.27 14.07
CA LYS A 81 5.50 -24.65 12.70
C LYS A 81 6.48 -24.06 11.70
N GLN A 82 6.56 -24.67 10.51
CA GLN A 82 7.24 -24.01 9.40
C GLN A 82 6.39 -22.79 8.98
N PRO A 83 6.95 -21.57 8.94
CA PRO A 83 6.25 -20.34 8.57
C PRO A 83 5.46 -20.40 7.26
N THR A 84 5.88 -21.22 6.31
CA THR A 84 5.12 -21.52 5.09
C THR A 84 3.74 -22.12 5.40
N THR A 85 3.65 -23.02 6.37
CA THR A 85 2.38 -23.64 6.79
C THR A 85 1.43 -22.63 7.43
N GLU A 86 1.95 -21.74 8.28
CA GLU A 86 1.12 -20.71 8.94
C GLU A 86 0.56 -19.71 7.93
N LEU A 87 1.38 -19.29 6.96
CA LEU A 87 0.95 -18.39 5.88
C LEU A 87 -0.15 -19.03 5.01
N ILE A 88 -0.01 -20.32 4.68
CA ILE A 88 -1.01 -21.05 3.90
C ILE A 88 -2.31 -21.22 4.69
N GLU A 89 -2.24 -21.51 5.99
CA GLU A 89 -3.42 -21.63 6.87
C GLU A 89 -4.14 -20.29 7.06
N ALA A 90 -3.42 -19.16 7.04
CA ALA A 90 -3.99 -17.83 7.20
C ALA A 90 -4.65 -17.28 5.91
N PHE A 91 -4.36 -17.87 4.75
CA PHE A 91 -4.82 -17.35 3.47
C PHE A 91 -6.26 -17.82 3.15
N PRO A 92 -7.12 -16.99 2.52
CA PRO A 92 -8.54 -17.32 2.33
C PRO A 92 -8.84 -18.61 1.56
N GLU A 93 -8.05 -18.91 0.51
CA GLU A 93 -8.22 -20.12 -0.32
C GLU A 93 -6.88 -20.79 -0.61
N ARG A 94 -6.84 -22.12 -0.60
CA ARG A 94 -5.64 -22.89 -0.92
C ARG A 94 -5.92 -24.08 -1.83
N GLU A 95 -4.89 -24.50 -2.55
CA GLU A 95 -4.86 -25.73 -3.33
C GLU A 95 -3.59 -26.50 -3.01
N GLY A 96 -3.71 -27.56 -2.20
CA GLY A 96 -2.56 -28.25 -1.63
C GLY A 96 -1.70 -27.29 -0.78
N ASP A 97 -0.42 -27.17 -1.14
CA ASP A 97 0.57 -26.30 -0.49
C ASP A 97 0.67 -24.90 -1.13
N PHE A 98 -0.27 -24.53 -2.00
CA PHE A 98 -0.27 -23.25 -2.72
C PHE A 98 -1.42 -22.35 -2.27
N LEU A 99 -1.15 -21.04 -2.27
CA LEU A 99 -2.17 -20.01 -2.13
C LEU A 99 -2.98 -19.96 -3.44
N LYS A 100 -4.30 -20.09 -3.34
CA LYS A 100 -5.17 -20.10 -4.51
C LYS A 100 -5.69 -18.68 -4.76
N VAL A 101 -5.40 -18.16 -5.96
CA VAL A 101 -5.84 -16.84 -6.41
C VAL A 101 -6.56 -16.95 -7.76
N PRO A 102 -7.37 -15.96 -8.14
CA PRO A 102 -7.89 -15.88 -9.50
C PRO A 102 -6.74 -15.90 -10.54
N PRO A 103 -6.92 -16.58 -11.68
CA PRO A 103 -5.90 -16.64 -12.72
C PRO A 103 -5.61 -15.24 -13.27
N ILE A 104 -4.33 -14.97 -13.57
CA ILE A 104 -3.85 -13.67 -14.07
C ILE A 104 -4.25 -13.47 -15.54
N PHE A 105 -4.25 -14.56 -16.30
CA PHE A 105 -4.71 -14.57 -17.69
C PHE A 105 -5.92 -15.49 -17.78
N SER A 106 -6.97 -14.98 -18.39
CA SER A 106 -8.08 -15.80 -18.87
C SER A 106 -7.78 -16.13 -20.34
N ASP A 107 -7.93 -17.40 -20.74
CA ASP A 107 -7.98 -17.77 -22.17
C ASP A 107 -9.11 -17.02 -22.90
#